data_AF-A0A8C0IC48-F1
#
_entry.id   AF-A0A8C0IC48-F1
#
_cell.length_a   1.000
_cell.length_b   1.000
_cell.length_c   1.000
_cell.angle_alpha   90.00
_cell.angle_beta   90.00
_cell.angle_gamma   90.00
#
_symmetry.space_group_name_H-M   'P 1'
#
loop_
_entity.id
_entity.type
_entity.pdbx_description
1 polymer ?
#
loop_
_entity_poly.entity_id
_entity_poly.type
_entity_poly.pdbx_seq_one_letter_code
_entity_poly.pdbx_strand_id
1 'polypeptide(L)' 'LGSGSRMLENREEELTTVRVQDPRVQNEGSWNSYVDYKIFLHVSRG' A
#
# COMPACT_ATOMS: atom_id res chain seq x y z
N LEU A 1 -39.89 12.41 -19.60
CA LEU A 1 -39.22 12.17 -18.30
C LEU A 1 -38.76 10.71 -18.27
N GLY A 2 -37.72 10.38 -19.03
CA GLY A 2 -37.15 9.03 -19.05
C GLY A 2 -35.97 9.02 -18.09
N SER A 3 -36.13 8.35 -16.96
CA SER A 3 -35.11 8.19 -15.92
C SER A 3 -33.83 7.64 -16.52
N GLY A 4 -32.80 8.47 -16.58
CA GLY A 4 -31.45 8.04 -16.92
C GLY A 4 -30.95 7.11 -15.83
N SER A 5 -31.09 5.80 -16.06
CA SER A 5 -30.35 4.78 -15.32
C SER A 5 -28.87 5.00 -15.64
N ARG A 6 -28.24 5.86 -14.85
CA ARG A 6 -26.78 5.98 -14.79
C ARG A 6 -26.27 4.61 -14.37
N MET A 7 -25.89 3.80 -15.34
CA MET A 7 -25.12 2.59 -15.10
C MET A 7 -23.94 3.02 -14.24
N LEU A 8 -23.88 2.52 -13.01
CA LEU A 8 -22.68 2.60 -12.21
C LEU A 8 -21.69 1.70 -12.94
N GLU A 9 -20.93 2.31 -13.85
CA GLU A 9 -19.74 1.71 -14.42
C GLU A 9 -18.92 1.22 -13.22
N ASN A 10 -18.84 -0.11 -13.05
CA ASN A 10 -17.89 -0.74 -12.14
C ASN A 10 -16.51 -0.42 -12.70
N ARG A 11 -16.05 0.81 -12.46
CA ARG A 11 -14.68 1.20 -12.70
C ARG A 11 -13.88 0.33 -11.75
N GLU A 12 -13.20 -0.68 -12.29
CA GLU A 12 -12.22 -1.48 -11.54
C GLU A 12 -11.27 -0.49 -10.86
N GLU A 13 -11.46 -0.29 -9.55
CA GLU A 13 -10.62 0.63 -8.79
C GLU A 13 -9.28 -0.08 -8.55
N GLU A 14 -8.24 0.33 -9.28
CA GLU A 14 -6.89 -0.11 -8.98
C GLU A 14 -6.43 0.57 -7.68
N LEU A 15 -6.32 -0.23 -6.61
CA LEU A 15 -5.90 0.23 -5.31
C LEU A 15 -4.48 -0.27 -5.03
N THR A 16 -3.61 0.65 -4.63
CA THR A 16 -2.27 0.33 -4.15
C THR A 16 -2.23 0.52 -2.64
N THR A 17 -1.97 -0.57 -1.91
CA THR A 17 -1.77 -0.56 -0.46
C THR A 17 -0.29 -0.73 -0.14
N VAL A 18 0.26 0.17 0.67
CA VAL A 18 1.62 0.09 1.20
C VAL A 18 1.56 -0.17 2.69
N ARG A 19 2.32 -1.15 3.18
CA ARG A 19 2.53 -1.38 4.61
C ARG A 19 4.01 -1.33 4.93
N VAL A 20 4.39 -0.45 5.85
CA VAL A 20 5.73 -0.39 6.44
C VAL A 20 5.66 -1.04 7.82
N GLN A 21 6.44 -2.08 8.05
CA GLN A 21 6.36 -2.89 9.27
C GLN A 21 7.76 -3.36 9.68
N ASP A 22 7.83 -4.00 10.85
CA ASP A 22 9.01 -4.71 11.35
C ASP A 22 10.28 -3.82 11.38
N PRO A 23 10.28 -2.75 12.20
CA PRO A 23 11.48 -1.95 12.39
C PRO A 23 12.57 -2.80 13.03
N ARG A 24 13.78 -2.77 12.48
CA ARG A 24 14.92 -3.51 13.03
C ARG A 24 16.16 -2.65 13.11
N VAL A 25 16.88 -2.77 14.22
CA VAL A 25 18.20 -2.16 14.37
C VAL A 25 19.20 -3.03 13.61
N GLN A 26 19.92 -2.40 12.69
CA GLN A 26 21.04 -2.97 11.95
C GLN A 26 22.35 -2.44 12.52
N ASN A 27 23.38 -3.27 12.46
CA ASN A 27 24.72 -2.98 13.02
C ASN A 27 24.69 -2.57 14.50
N GLU A 28 23.79 -3.14 15.30
CA GLU A 28 23.59 -2.75 16.70
C GLU A 28 24.92 -2.75 17.48
N GLY A 29 25.20 -1.63 18.15
CA GLY A 29 26.43 -1.44 18.92
C GLY A 29 27.62 -0.89 18.12
N SER A 30 27.48 -0.70 16.81
CA SER A 30 28.47 -0.02 15.97
C SER A 30 28.17 1.48 15.82
N TRP A 31 29.19 2.28 15.48
CA TRP A 31 29.04 3.70 15.15
C TRP A 31 28.11 3.96 13.95
N ASN A 32 27.94 2.95 13.08
CA ASN A 32 27.06 3.00 11.91
C ASN A 32 25.76 2.20 12.12
N SER A 33 25.27 2.15 13.36
CA SER A 33 23.94 1.60 13.66
C SER A 33 22.83 2.39 12.95
N TYR A 34 21.84 1.72 12.39
CA TYR A 34 20.65 2.36 11.79
C TYR A 34 19.41 1.47 11.94
N VAL A 35 18.22 2.03 11.70
CA VAL A 35 16.97 1.27 11.69
C VAL A 35 16.50 1.10 10.24
N ASP A 36 16.21 -0.13 9.84
CA ASP A 36 15.50 -0.41 8.59
C ASP A 36 14.08 -0.93 8.84
N TYR A 37 13.32 -1.03 7.75
CA TYR A 37 11.92 -1.43 7.77
C TYR A 37 11.64 -2.39 6.63
N LYS A 38 10.72 -3.32 6.87
CA LYS A 38 10.15 -4.15 5.83
C LYS A 38 8.97 -3.43 5.17
N ILE A 39 9.04 -3.26 3.86
CA ILE A 39 7.95 -2.68 3.07
C ILE A 39 7.21 -3.78 2.31
N PHE A 40 5.90 -3.83 2.48
CA PHE A 40 5.01 -4.65 1.67
C PHE A 40 4.18 -3.75 0.75
N LEU A 41 4.13 -4.12 -0.52
CA LEU A 41 3.32 -3.48 -1.54
C LEU A 41 2.27 -4.50 -2.02
N HIS A 42 1.00 -4.11 -2.00
CA HIS A 42 -0.08 -4.88 -2.58
C HIS A 42 -0.84 -4.01 -3.56
N VAL A 43 -0.96 -4.47 -4.80
CA VAL A 43 -1.77 -3.81 -5.84
C VAL A 43 -2.95 -4.73 -6.12
N SER A 44 -4.16 -4.28 -5.81
CA SER A 44 -5.39 -4.97 -6.16
C SER A 44 -6.04 -4.26 -7.34
N ARG A 45 -6.49 -5.03 -8.31
CA ARG A 45 -7.39 -4.57 -9.37
C ARG A 45 -8.79 -5.06 -9.02
N GLY A 46 -9.75 -4.16 -9.04
CA GLY A 46 -11.17 -4.44 -8.76
C GLY A 46 -11.80 -5.34 -9.81
#